data_AF-A0A644ZGB4-F1
#
_entry.id   AF-A0A644ZGB4-F1
#
_cell.length_a   1.000
_cell.length_b   1.000
_cell.length_c   1.000
_cell.angle_alpha   90.00
_cell.angle_beta   90.00
_cell.angle_gamma   90.00
#
_symmetry.space_group_name_H-M   'P 1'
#
loop_
_entity.id
_entity.type
_entity.pdbx_description
1 polymer ?
#
loop_
_entity_poly.entity_id
_entity_poly.type
_entity_poly.pdbx_seq_one_letter_code
_entity_poly.pdbx_strand_id
1 'polypeptide(L)'
;MKKLSNDPHTIEVPFSSAPTRFRDLLKSYSGLNKLGEIESGIHECFVTETDAPKMFFGGKKTIYSIICFHDEYLFWGIIEDKKSDGVVCAKWSELSEVTEWEDTEKAALADLHGVEIFGFLYMRSQRSTSFLALDKSVSGLKCRQMLKERIKIQHK
;
A
#
# COMPACT_ATOMS: atom_id res chain seq x y z
N MET A 1 21.85 -9.43 22.25
CA MET A 1 20.74 -8.48 21.98
C MET A 1 19.67 -9.22 21.18
N LYS A 2 18.42 -9.27 21.66
CA LYS A 2 17.29 -9.74 20.83
C LYS A 2 17.15 -8.76 19.66
N LYS A 3 17.27 -9.23 18.41
CA LYS A 3 16.80 -8.46 17.25
C LYS A 3 15.34 -8.11 17.53
N LEU A 4 15.01 -6.82 17.57
CA LEU A 4 13.61 -6.39 17.49
C LEU A 4 13.12 -6.89 16.14
N SER A 5 12.07 -7.71 16.12
CA SER A 5 11.46 -8.16 14.86
C SER A 5 10.79 -6.94 14.23
N ASN A 6 11.40 -6.40 13.18
CA ASN A 6 10.73 -5.48 12.26
C ASN A 6 9.87 -6.27 11.26
N ASP A 7 9.40 -7.45 11.65
CA ASP A 7 8.77 -8.41 10.74
C ASP A 7 7.39 -7.85 10.38
N PRO A 8 7.18 -7.45 9.12
CA PRO A 8 5.87 -7.02 8.69
C PRO A 8 4.89 -8.19 8.81
N HIS A 9 3.64 -7.90 9.15
CA HIS A 9 2.56 -8.87 9.12
C HIS A 9 1.45 -8.40 8.20
N THR A 10 1.23 -9.11 7.09
CA THR A 10 0.20 -8.77 6.11
C THR A 10 -1.02 -9.65 6.29
N ILE A 11 -2.19 -9.02 6.36
CA ILE A 11 -3.49 -9.68 6.40
C ILE A 11 -4.39 -9.15 5.28
N GLU A 12 -5.25 -10.03 4.77
CA GLU A 12 -6.36 -9.64 3.89
C GLU A 12 -7.59 -9.34 4.76
N VAL A 13 -8.23 -8.20 4.52
CA VAL A 13 -9.37 -7.73 5.30
C VAL A 13 -10.45 -7.16 4.37
N PRO A 14 -11.73 -7.23 4.74
CA PRO A 14 -12.75 -6.44 4.06
C PRO A 14 -12.44 -4.95 4.23
N PHE A 15 -12.84 -4.11 3.26
CA PHE A 15 -12.61 -2.66 3.33
C PHE A 15 -13.16 -2.05 4.63
N SER A 16 -14.29 -2.56 5.14
CA SER A 16 -14.89 -2.14 6.42
C SER A 16 -14.03 -2.41 7.66
N SER A 17 -12.97 -3.22 7.53
CA SER A 17 -11.98 -3.50 8.58
C SER A 17 -10.63 -2.84 8.34
N ALA A 18 -10.45 -2.12 7.22
CA ALA A 18 -9.26 -1.31 7.01
C ALA A 18 -9.14 -0.21 8.09
N PRO A 19 -7.91 0.23 8.44
CA PRO A 19 -7.69 1.28 9.43
C PRO A 19 -8.60 2.50 9.21
N THR A 20 -9.34 2.91 10.24
CA THR A 20 -10.31 4.02 10.14
C THR A 20 -9.71 5.28 9.55
N ARG A 21 -8.46 5.61 9.93
CA ARG A 21 -7.73 6.75 9.39
C ARG A 21 -7.54 6.67 7.86
N PHE A 22 -7.22 5.49 7.33
CA PHE A 22 -7.10 5.28 5.89
C PHE A 22 -8.44 5.49 5.19
N ARG A 23 -9.54 4.95 5.74
CA ARG A 23 -10.88 5.12 5.17
C ARG A 23 -11.33 6.58 5.16
N ASP A 24 -11.09 7.32 6.25
CA ASP A 24 -11.40 8.75 6.32
C ASP A 24 -10.62 9.55 5.27
N LEU A 25 -9.34 9.25 5.10
CA LEU A 25 -8.49 9.88 4.09
C LEU A 25 -8.95 9.53 2.67
N LEU A 26 -9.32 8.27 2.43
CA LEU A 26 -9.81 7.81 1.14
C LEU A 26 -11.14 8.48 0.77
N LYS A 27 -12.07 8.59 1.71
CA LYS A 27 -13.32 9.33 1.54
C LYS A 27 -13.07 10.80 1.23
N SER A 28 -12.16 11.44 1.96
CA SER A 28 -11.77 12.84 1.73
C SER A 28 -11.14 13.03 0.35
N TYR A 29 -10.20 12.15 -0.02
CA TYR A 29 -9.52 12.17 -1.31
C TYR A 29 -10.52 12.00 -2.47
N SER A 30 -11.45 11.07 -2.33
CA SER A 30 -12.46 10.79 -3.35
C SER A 30 -13.43 11.96 -3.55
N GLY A 31 -13.84 12.61 -2.45
CA GLY A 31 -14.65 13.82 -2.51
C GLY A 31 -13.92 14.99 -3.19
N LEU A 32 -12.67 15.24 -2.81
CA LEU A 32 -11.85 16.33 -3.37
C LEU A 32 -11.57 16.13 -4.86
N ASN A 33 -11.34 14.89 -5.30
CA ASN A 33 -11.01 14.56 -6.68
C ASN A 33 -12.23 14.14 -7.52
N LYS A 34 -13.45 14.25 -6.97
CA LYS A 34 -14.71 13.90 -7.65
C LYS A 34 -14.73 12.48 -8.22
N LEU A 35 -14.16 11.52 -7.49
CA LEU A 35 -14.13 10.10 -7.88
C LEU A 35 -15.47 9.38 -7.68
N GLY A 36 -16.46 10.04 -7.05
CA GLY A 36 -17.77 9.43 -6.76
C GLY A 36 -17.72 8.47 -5.57
N GLU A 37 -18.69 7.56 -5.51
CA GLU A 37 -18.75 6.51 -4.50
C GLU A 37 -17.84 5.35 -4.90
N ILE A 38 -16.61 5.35 -4.39
CA ILE A 38 -15.61 4.33 -4.72
C ILE A 38 -15.65 3.11 -3.79
N GLU A 39 -16.28 3.21 -2.61
CA GLU A 39 -16.23 2.13 -1.61
C GLU A 39 -16.88 0.84 -2.11
N SER A 40 -17.93 0.96 -2.93
CA SER A 40 -18.68 -0.16 -3.51
C SER A 40 -17.89 -0.97 -4.53
N GLY A 41 -16.88 -0.38 -5.18
CA GLY A 41 -16.01 -1.07 -6.13
C GLY A 41 -14.74 -1.65 -5.50
N ILE A 42 -14.52 -1.46 -4.19
CA ILE A 42 -13.36 -2.03 -3.48
C ILE A 42 -13.67 -3.49 -3.10
N HIS A 43 -12.92 -4.43 -3.67
CA HIS A 43 -13.21 -5.85 -3.53
C HIS A 43 -12.18 -6.62 -2.67
N GLU A 44 -10.90 -6.19 -2.60
CA GLU A 44 -9.96 -6.67 -1.57
C GLU A 44 -9.11 -5.55 -0.98
N CYS A 45 -8.78 -5.69 0.30
CA CYS A 45 -7.79 -4.85 0.97
C CYS A 45 -6.76 -5.69 1.72
N PHE A 46 -5.52 -5.27 1.65
CA PHE A 46 -4.39 -5.84 2.35
C PHE A 46 -3.81 -4.80 3.30
N VAL A 47 -3.60 -5.20 4.55
CA VAL A 47 -3.02 -4.35 5.59
C VAL A 47 -1.76 -5.02 6.09
N THR A 48 -0.64 -4.34 5.97
CA THR A 48 0.64 -4.74 6.53
C THR A 48 0.93 -3.91 7.77
N GLU A 49 1.05 -4.56 8.91
CA GLU A 49 1.50 -3.94 10.16
C GLU A 49 3.00 -4.10 10.29
N THR A 50 3.72 -3.02 10.59
CA THR A 50 5.16 -3.06 10.85
C THR A 50 5.45 -2.38 12.19
N ASP A 51 6.05 -3.12 13.11
CA ASP A 51 6.54 -2.58 14.38
C ASP A 51 7.82 -1.77 14.13
N ALA A 52 7.75 -0.45 14.34
CA ALA A 52 8.89 0.46 14.27
C ALA A 52 9.32 0.94 15.68
N PRO A 53 10.63 1.00 15.97
CA PRO A 53 11.12 1.55 17.22
C PRO A 53 10.97 3.08 17.26
N LYS A 54 10.46 3.66 18.35
CA LYS A 54 10.54 5.12 18.58
C LYS A 54 11.98 5.53 18.89
N MET A 55 12.52 6.49 18.12
CA MET A 55 13.89 7.02 18.32
C MET A 55 14.09 7.78 19.64
N PHE A 56 13.04 8.31 20.26
CA PHE A 56 13.13 9.00 21.55
C PHE A 56 11.94 8.56 22.42
N PHE A 57 12.22 7.88 23.54
CA PHE A 57 11.28 7.29 24.52
C PHE A 57 10.50 6.04 24.07
N GLY A 58 11.17 4.87 24.15
CA GLY A 58 10.69 3.62 24.77
C GLY A 58 9.44 2.89 24.26
N GLY A 59 8.72 3.40 23.26
CA GLY A 59 7.54 2.75 22.71
C GLY A 59 7.77 2.13 21.33
N LYS A 60 7.02 1.07 21.03
CA LYS A 60 6.81 0.64 19.63
C LYS A 60 5.77 1.54 18.97
N LYS A 61 5.93 1.82 17.69
CA LYS A 61 4.95 2.48 16.82
C LYS A 61 4.58 1.49 15.73
N THR A 62 3.30 1.21 15.55
CA THR A 62 2.85 0.38 14.44
C THR A 62 2.62 1.27 13.23
N ILE A 63 3.30 0.95 12.14
CA ILE A 63 3.11 1.55 10.83
C ILE A 63 2.20 0.61 10.04
N TYR A 64 1.17 1.16 9.41
CA TYR A 64 0.29 0.41 8.53
C TYR A 64 0.59 0.77 7.08
N SER A 65 0.85 -0.22 6.23
CA SER A 65 0.78 -0.08 4.78
C SER A 65 -0.50 -0.74 4.30
N ILE A 66 -1.38 0.02 3.63
CA ILE A 66 -2.67 -0.45 3.17
C ILE A 66 -2.70 -0.42 1.65
N ILE A 67 -3.19 -1.48 1.03
CA ILE A 67 -3.42 -1.59 -0.41
C ILE A 67 -4.85 -2.08 -0.62
N CYS A 68 -5.68 -1.33 -1.34
CA CYS A 68 -7.05 -1.72 -1.67
C CYS A 68 -7.25 -1.74 -3.19
N PHE A 69 -7.76 -2.86 -3.68
CA PHE A 69 -8.08 -3.10 -5.08
C PHE A 69 -9.51 -2.66 -5.35
N HIS A 70 -9.66 -1.81 -6.36
CA HIS A 70 -10.95 -1.38 -6.90
C HIS A 70 -11.05 -1.81 -8.36
N ASP A 71 -12.25 -1.90 -8.90
CA ASP A 71 -12.47 -2.28 -10.30
C ASP A 71 -11.64 -1.44 -11.30
N GLU A 72 -11.65 -0.11 -11.13
CA GLU A 72 -10.92 0.85 -11.98
C GLU A 72 -9.58 1.36 -11.41
N TYR A 73 -9.39 1.31 -10.10
CA TYR A 73 -8.31 2.01 -9.41
C TYR A 73 -7.52 1.08 -8.48
N LEU A 74 -6.28 1.48 -8.19
CA LEU A 74 -5.53 1.00 -7.05
C LEU A 74 -5.43 2.13 -6.04
N PHE A 75 -5.81 1.85 -4.78
CA PHE A 75 -5.62 2.77 -3.66
C PHE A 75 -4.58 2.22 -2.70
N TRP A 76 -3.68 3.07 -2.22
CA TRP A 76 -2.75 2.68 -1.16
C TRP A 76 -2.42 3.85 -0.24
N GLY A 77 -1.90 3.52 0.94
CA GLY A 77 -1.50 4.53 1.91
C GLY A 77 -0.59 3.96 2.98
N ILE A 78 0.24 4.83 3.55
CA ILE A 78 1.03 4.52 4.72
C ILE A 78 0.46 5.35 5.86
N ILE A 79 0.03 4.69 6.93
CA ILE A 79 -0.48 5.32 8.15
C ILE A 79 0.54 5.10 9.24
N GLU A 80 1.14 6.18 9.69
CA GLU A 80 2.24 6.16 10.65
C GLU A 80 2.01 7.27 11.68
N ASP A 81 1.95 8.52 11.23
CA ASP A 81 1.55 9.65 12.03
C ASP A 81 0.75 10.66 11.19
N LYS A 82 -0.14 11.39 11.87
CA LYS A 82 -1.14 12.26 11.23
C LYS A 82 -0.57 13.26 10.21
N LYS A 83 0.74 13.57 10.28
CA LYS A 83 1.41 14.52 9.38
C LYS A 83 1.90 13.87 8.08
N SER A 84 2.31 12.60 8.11
CA SER A 84 2.74 11.85 6.93
C SER A 84 1.65 10.99 6.30
N ASP A 85 0.56 10.73 7.05
CA ASP A 85 -0.55 9.92 6.56
C ASP A 85 -1.12 10.46 5.24
N GLY A 86 -1.22 9.60 4.24
CA GLY A 86 -1.78 9.94 2.95
C GLY A 86 -2.39 8.75 2.26
N VAL A 87 -3.32 9.04 1.35
CA VAL A 87 -3.84 8.07 0.39
C VAL A 87 -3.37 8.49 -0.99
N VAL A 88 -2.95 7.50 -1.75
CA VAL A 88 -2.54 7.59 -3.13
C VAL A 88 -3.48 6.73 -3.95
N CYS A 89 -3.75 7.18 -5.16
CA CYS A 89 -4.60 6.51 -6.14
C CYS A 89 -3.89 6.49 -7.49
N ALA A 90 -4.08 5.42 -8.25
CA ALA A 90 -3.76 5.36 -9.67
C ALA A 90 -4.86 4.57 -10.39
N LYS A 91 -5.18 4.94 -11.64
CA LYS A 91 -5.95 4.03 -12.50
C LYS A 91 -5.10 2.83 -12.84
N TRP A 92 -5.71 1.65 -13.01
CA TRP A 92 -4.96 0.47 -13.43
C TRP A 92 -4.22 0.69 -14.75
N SER A 93 -4.82 1.43 -15.68
CA SER A 93 -4.21 1.79 -16.98
C SER A 93 -3.05 2.78 -16.88
N GLU A 94 -2.87 3.46 -15.74
CA GLU A 94 -1.80 4.43 -15.49
C GLU A 94 -0.60 3.80 -14.75
N LEU A 95 -0.75 2.57 -14.27
CA LEU A 95 0.31 1.79 -13.65
C LEU A 95 1.10 1.04 -14.72
N SER A 96 2.40 1.28 -14.80
CA SER A 96 3.28 0.69 -15.83
C SER A 96 3.90 -0.63 -15.41
N GLU A 97 4.24 -0.78 -14.13
CA GLU A 97 5.03 -1.91 -13.65
C GLU A 97 4.84 -2.10 -12.13
N VAL A 98 4.98 -3.34 -11.68
CA VAL A 98 5.21 -3.67 -10.27
C VAL A 98 6.40 -4.63 -10.17
N THR A 99 7.35 -4.28 -9.32
CA THR A 99 8.59 -5.05 -9.09
C THR A 99 8.61 -5.49 -7.64
N GLU A 100 9.13 -6.69 -7.38
CA GLU A 100 9.31 -7.13 -5.99
C GLU A 100 10.48 -6.38 -5.37
N TRP A 101 10.32 -5.88 -4.15
CA TRP A 101 11.33 -5.02 -3.51
C TRP A 101 12.69 -5.73 -3.43
N GLU A 102 12.70 -7.05 -3.24
CA GLU A 102 13.90 -7.89 -3.22
C GLU A 102 14.73 -7.83 -4.51
N ASP A 103 14.11 -7.48 -5.64
CA ASP A 103 14.75 -7.40 -6.96
C ASP A 103 15.17 -5.95 -7.33
N THR A 104 15.02 -5.00 -6.41
CA THR A 104 15.30 -3.56 -6.64
C THR A 104 16.60 -3.12 -6.00
N GLU A 105 17.16 -1.98 -6.42
CA GLU A 105 18.36 -1.40 -5.79
C GLU A 105 18.18 -1.10 -4.29
N LYS A 106 16.94 -1.04 -3.80
CA LYS A 106 16.61 -0.81 -2.38
C LYS A 106 16.52 -2.09 -1.55
N ALA A 107 16.71 -3.27 -2.13
CA ALA A 107 16.80 -4.54 -1.40
C ALA A 107 17.91 -4.52 -0.34
N ALA A 108 18.96 -3.71 -0.57
CA ALA A 108 20.08 -3.55 0.36
C ALA A 108 19.78 -2.65 1.58
N LEU A 109 18.65 -1.92 1.58
CA LEU A 109 18.38 -0.85 2.56
C LEU A 109 17.39 -1.25 3.66
N ALA A 110 16.74 -2.41 3.58
CA ALA A 110 15.83 -2.88 4.62
C ALA A 110 15.71 -4.41 4.63
N ASP A 111 15.66 -5.03 5.83
CA ASP A 111 15.18 -6.41 6.06
C ASP A 111 13.65 -6.54 5.76
N LEU A 112 13.07 -5.60 5.01
CA LEU A 112 11.64 -5.52 4.72
C LEU A 112 11.34 -6.08 3.32
N HIS A 113 10.25 -6.83 3.26
CA HIS A 113 9.70 -7.42 2.06
C HIS A 113 8.58 -6.52 1.52
N GLY A 114 8.35 -6.48 0.20
CA GLY A 114 7.26 -5.68 -0.36
C GLY A 114 7.24 -5.56 -1.88
N VAL A 115 6.56 -4.51 -2.36
CA VAL A 115 6.45 -4.18 -3.78
C VAL A 115 6.84 -2.73 -4.04
N GLU A 116 7.46 -2.52 -5.19
CA GLU A 116 7.66 -1.22 -5.80
C GLU A 116 6.65 -1.06 -6.93
N ILE A 117 5.81 -0.02 -6.84
CA ILE A 117 4.79 0.31 -7.84
C ILE A 117 5.24 1.52 -8.65
N PHE A 118 5.21 1.39 -9.97
CA PHE A 118 5.57 2.45 -10.91
C PHE A 118 4.39 2.87 -11.77
N GLY A 119 4.08 4.17 -11.78
CA GLY A 119 3.03 4.70 -12.64
C GLY A 119 2.80 6.18 -12.48
N PHE A 120 1.79 6.69 -13.19
CA PHE A 120 1.26 8.02 -12.93
C PHE A 120 0.27 7.93 -11.79
N LEU A 121 0.40 8.82 -10.81
CA LEU A 121 -0.61 8.95 -9.77
C LEU A 121 -1.80 9.70 -10.34
N TYR A 122 -3.01 9.29 -9.97
CA TYR A 122 -4.23 9.91 -10.43
C TYR A 122 -4.19 11.42 -10.19
N MET A 123 -4.52 12.20 -11.23
CA MET A 123 -4.47 13.67 -11.27
C MET A 123 -3.09 14.31 -11.08
N ARG A 124 -1.99 13.53 -11.13
CA ARG A 124 -0.62 14.06 -11.16
C ARG A 124 0.01 13.82 -12.52
N SER A 125 0.63 14.86 -13.08
CA SER A 125 1.38 14.78 -14.35
C SER A 125 2.77 14.14 -14.21
N GLN A 126 3.15 13.71 -13.01
CA GLN A 126 4.46 13.14 -12.73
C GLN A 126 4.35 11.64 -12.45
N ARG A 127 5.25 10.89 -13.09
CA ARG A 127 5.49 9.49 -12.76
C ARG A 127 6.02 9.42 -11.33
N SER A 128 5.43 8.55 -10.53
CA SER A 128 5.84 8.31 -9.15
C SER A 128 6.21 6.85 -8.97
N THR A 129 7.10 6.66 -8.02
CA THR A 129 7.45 5.35 -7.48
C THR A 129 6.93 5.28 -6.05
N SER A 130 6.25 4.20 -5.68
CA SER A 130 5.81 3.94 -4.31
C SER A 130 6.33 2.60 -3.82
N PHE A 131 6.83 2.56 -2.58
CA PHE A 131 7.33 1.35 -1.94
C PHE A 131 6.34 0.96 -0.85
N LEU A 132 5.79 -0.25 -0.94
CA LEU A 132 4.77 -0.75 -0.03
C LEU A 132 5.23 -2.04 0.60
N ALA A 133 5.34 -2.03 1.93
CA ALA A 133 5.73 -3.21 2.69
C ALA A 133 4.64 -4.29 2.59
N LEU A 134 5.06 -5.51 2.27
CA LEU A 134 4.26 -6.73 2.25
C LEU A 134 5.14 -7.88 2.72
N ASP A 135 4.70 -8.61 3.72
CA ASP A 135 5.43 -9.78 4.19
C ASP A 135 5.39 -10.94 3.17
N LYS A 136 6.00 -12.07 3.54
CA LYS A 136 5.99 -13.31 2.74
C LYS A 136 4.89 -14.28 3.18
N SER A 137 3.88 -13.79 3.91
CA SER A 137 2.73 -14.61 4.28
C SER A 137 1.89 -14.95 3.05
N VAL A 138 0.90 -15.84 3.23
CA VAL A 138 -0.07 -16.17 2.18
C VAL A 138 -0.78 -14.91 1.65
N SER A 139 -1.16 -13.98 2.55
CA SER A 139 -1.82 -12.73 2.16
C SER A 139 -0.86 -11.77 1.45
N GLY A 140 0.39 -11.65 1.92
CA GLY A 140 1.42 -10.86 1.26
C GLY A 140 1.71 -11.34 -0.17
N LEU A 141 1.90 -12.65 -0.35
CA LEU A 141 2.11 -13.27 -1.67
C LEU A 141 0.90 -13.12 -2.59
N LYS A 142 -0.33 -13.30 -2.06
CA LYS A 142 -1.57 -13.07 -2.81
C LYS A 142 -1.65 -11.63 -3.33
N CYS A 143 -1.39 -10.65 -2.47
CA CYS A 143 -1.39 -9.24 -2.84
C CYS A 143 -0.42 -8.94 -4.01
N ARG A 144 0.83 -9.46 -3.91
CA ARG A 144 1.85 -9.32 -4.97
C ARG A 144 1.37 -9.91 -6.29
N GLN A 145 0.83 -11.13 -6.25
CA GLN A 145 0.34 -11.80 -7.45
C GLN A 145 -0.81 -11.01 -8.09
N MET A 146 -1.77 -10.54 -7.30
CA MET A 146 -2.90 -9.76 -7.79
C MET A 146 -2.46 -8.45 -8.46
N LEU A 147 -1.49 -7.72 -7.89
CA LEU A 147 -0.92 -6.52 -8.52
C LEU A 147 -0.32 -6.84 -9.90
N LYS A 148 0.51 -7.89 -9.97
CA LYS A 148 1.16 -8.32 -11.22
C LYS A 148 0.14 -8.73 -12.28
N GLU A 149 -0.87 -9.51 -11.90
CA GLU A 149 -1.91 -9.98 -12.82
C GLU A 149 -2.78 -8.83 -13.34
N ARG A 150 -3.23 -7.93 -12.46
CA ARG A 150 -4.06 -6.79 -12.85
C ARG A 150 -3.33 -5.85 -13.80
N ILE A 151 -2.08 -5.50 -13.52
CA ILE A 151 -1.27 -4.65 -14.42
C ILE A 151 -1.06 -5.37 -15.77
N LYS A 152 -0.73 -6.66 -15.77
CA LYS A 152 -0.55 -7.43 -17.01
C LYS A 152 -1.81 -7.47 -17.88
N ILE A 153 -3.01 -7.50 -17.29
CA ILE A 153 -4.28 -7.48 -18.05
C ILE A 153 -4.49 -6.14 -18.76
N GLN A 154 -4.09 -5.02 -18.16
CA GLN A 154 -4.31 -3.70 -18.75
C GLN A 154 -3.39 -3.38 -19.94
N HIS A 155 -2.22 -4.02 -20.02
CA HIS A 155 -1.21 -3.78 -21.06
C HIS A 155 -1.16 -4.87 -22.14
N LYS A 156 -2.22 -5.68 -22.25
CA LYS A 156 -2.44 -6.62 -23.36
C LYS A 156 -3.40 -6.01 -24.38
#